data_AF-A0A1Y1MPC5-F1
#
_entry.id   AF-A0A1Y1MPC5-F1
#
_cell.length_a   1.000
_cell.length_b   1.000
_cell.length_c   1.000
_cell.angle_alpha   90.00
_cell.angle_beta   90.00
_cell.angle_gamma   90.00
#
_symmetry.space_group_name_H-M   'P 1'
#
loop_
_entity.id
_entity.type
_entity.pdbx_description
1 polymer ?
#
loop_
_entity_poly.entity_id
_entity_poly.type
_entity_poly.pdbx_seq_one_letter_code
_entity_poly.pdbx_strand_id
1 'polypeptide(L)'
;MMPAAGGGQFMRTGEKIRLPDDVTMGYIIEHLLKKPLTVVNQFHSHLEPMKFIRRELLKDQISFSYSSNNIIKLEGFDILRDPTRFLSLHCLLFPYFDFCPR
;
A
#
# COMPACT_ATOMS: atom_id res chain seq x y z
N MET A 1 10.42 12.78 15.21
CA MET A 1 10.20 13.46 13.92
C MET A 1 10.35 14.98 14.01
N MET A 2 9.77 15.68 15.00
CA MET A 2 9.63 17.15 14.97
C MET A 2 10.89 18.03 14.85
N PRO A 3 12.14 17.66 15.26
CA PRO A 3 13.29 18.48 14.86
C PRO A 3 13.79 18.17 13.43
N ALA A 4 13.59 16.96 12.91
CA ALA A 4 14.18 16.51 11.64
C ALA A 4 13.26 16.67 10.42
N ALA A 5 11.95 16.73 10.62
CA ALA A 5 10.97 16.84 9.54
C ALA A 5 9.96 17.99 9.73
N GLY A 6 9.84 18.53 10.96
CA GLY A 6 8.93 19.63 11.26
C GLY A 6 9.41 20.96 10.68
N GLY A 7 8.52 21.95 10.59
CA GLY A 7 8.89 23.33 10.20
C GLY A 7 9.53 23.45 8.81
N GLY A 8 9.14 22.59 7.86
CA GLY A 8 9.69 22.59 6.49
C GLY A 8 11.02 21.84 6.33
N GLN A 9 11.56 21.23 7.39
CA GLN A 9 12.81 20.47 7.31
C GLN A 9 12.69 19.23 6.43
N PHE A 10 11.50 18.62 6.36
CA PHE A 10 11.24 17.50 5.45
C PHE A 10 11.49 17.89 3.98
N MET A 11 10.84 18.96 3.52
CA MET A 11 10.99 19.48 2.15
C MET A 11 12.44 19.86 1.86
N ARG A 12 13.09 20.61 2.77
CA ARG A 12 14.51 20.97 2.65
C ARG A 12 15.42 19.75 2.51
N THR A 13 15.14 18.69 3.27
CA THR A 13 15.92 17.45 3.19
C THR A 13 15.71 16.77 1.83
N GLY A 14 14.45 16.64 1.38
CA GLY A 14 14.11 16.06 0.08
C GLY A 14 14.73 16.82 -1.10
N GLU A 15 14.65 18.14 -1.09
CA GLU A 15 15.28 19.01 -2.10
C GLU A 15 16.80 18.86 -2.13
N LYS A 16 17.43 18.71 -0.96
CA LYS A 16 18.88 18.56 -0.85
C LYS A 16 19.36 17.22 -1.40
N ILE A 17 18.67 16.13 -1.07
CA ILE A 17 19.07 14.79 -1.53
C ILE A 17 18.52 14.45 -2.92
N ARG A 18 17.53 15.22 -3.41
CA ARG A 18 16.86 15.05 -4.71
C ARG A 18 16.26 13.66 -4.89
N LEU A 19 15.63 13.15 -3.85
CA LEU A 19 14.93 11.86 -3.84
C LEU A 19 13.45 12.06 -3.50
N PRO A 20 12.56 11.12 -3.87
CA PRO A 20 11.14 11.23 -3.58
C PRO A 20 10.82 11.20 -2.07
N ASP A 21 9.57 11.51 -1.73
CA ASP A 21 9.14 11.70 -0.34
C ASP A 21 9.30 10.45 0.53
N ASP A 22 9.00 9.25 0.00
CA ASP A 22 9.15 7.98 0.70
C ASP A 22 10.63 7.67 1.03
N VAL A 23 11.52 7.91 0.08
CA VAL A 23 12.96 7.80 0.27
C VAL A 23 13.48 8.87 1.25
N THR A 24 12.94 10.08 1.20
CA THR A 24 13.27 11.16 2.15
C THR A 24 12.86 10.79 3.57
N MET A 25 11.67 10.21 3.76
CA MET A 25 11.22 9.70 5.05
C MET A 25 12.15 8.59 5.57
N GLY A 26 12.50 7.63 4.72
CA GLY A 26 13.45 6.56 5.06
C GLY A 26 14.81 7.12 5.45
N TYR A 27 15.34 8.07 4.69
CA TYR A 27 16.62 8.73 4.97
C TYR A 27 16.60 9.44 6.34
N ILE A 28 15.55 10.20 6.66
CA ILE A 28 15.45 10.86 7.97
C ILE A 28 15.42 9.82 9.09
N ILE A 29 14.63 8.77 8.98
CA ILE A 29 14.45 7.78 10.06
C ILE A 29 15.70 6.92 10.24
N GLU A 30 16.22 6.33 9.17
CA GLU A 30 17.33 5.39 9.26
C GLU A 30 18.68 6.10 9.36
N HIS A 31 18.91 7.13 8.54
CA HIS A 31 20.21 7.77 8.46
C HIS A 31 20.38 8.87 9.50
N LEU A 32 19.39 9.76 9.70
CA LEU A 32 19.52 10.87 10.66
C LEU A 32 19.16 10.45 12.09
N LEU A 33 18.04 9.72 12.26
CA LEU A 33 17.55 9.33 13.59
C LEU A 33 18.06 7.96 14.07
N LYS A 34 18.78 7.22 13.21
CA LYS A 34 19.39 5.92 13.53
C LYS A 34 18.37 4.90 14.05
N LYS A 35 17.16 4.90 13.47
CA LYS A 35 16.11 3.92 13.76
C LYS A 35 15.93 2.98 12.57
N PRO A 36 16.09 1.66 12.75
CA PRO A 36 15.94 0.72 11.64
C PRO A 36 14.48 0.60 11.23
N LEU A 37 14.23 0.39 9.93
CA LEU A 37 12.92 0.01 9.42
C LEU A 37 12.50 -1.34 9.99
N THR A 38 11.26 -1.42 10.47
CA THR A 38 10.61 -2.70 10.75
C THR A 38 9.94 -3.19 9.48
N VAL A 39 10.40 -4.32 8.96
CA VAL A 39 9.80 -4.93 7.76
C VAL A 39 8.52 -5.65 8.15
N VAL A 40 7.43 -5.32 7.47
CA VAL A 40 6.11 -5.92 7.67
C VAL A 40 5.61 -6.42 6.31
N ASN A 41 5.59 -7.74 6.13
CA ASN A 41 5.31 -8.40 4.84
C ASN A 41 3.85 -8.29 4.39
N GLN A 42 2.98 -7.72 5.22
CA GLN A 42 1.55 -7.53 4.95
C GLN A 42 1.24 -6.21 4.24
N PHE A 43 2.23 -5.34 4.02
CA PHE A 43 2.07 -4.14 3.22
C PHE A 43 2.40 -4.44 1.76
N HIS A 44 1.42 -4.25 0.88
CA HIS A 44 1.56 -4.52 -0.54
C HIS A 44 1.45 -3.26 -1.40
N SER A 45 2.32 -3.14 -2.39
CA SER A 45 2.32 -2.06 -3.40
C SER A 45 2.15 -2.63 -4.80
N HIS A 46 1.67 -1.83 -5.76
CA HIS A 46 1.48 -2.28 -7.14
C HIS A 46 2.80 -2.53 -7.89
N LEU A 47 3.96 -2.38 -7.23
CA LEU A 47 5.28 -2.70 -7.78
C LEU A 47 5.65 -4.17 -7.53
N GLU A 48 4.87 -4.94 -6.77
CA GLU A 48 5.00 -6.40 -6.67
C GLU A 48 3.81 -7.11 -7.34
N PRO A 49 3.92 -8.39 -7.74
CA PRO A 49 2.84 -9.06 -8.46
C PRO A 49 1.64 -9.40 -7.54
N MET A 50 0.58 -8.60 -7.59
CA MET A 50 -0.63 -8.74 -6.76
C MET A 50 -1.31 -10.11 -6.92
N LYS A 51 -1.16 -10.74 -8.09
CA LYS A 51 -1.70 -12.08 -8.38
C LYS A 51 -1.11 -13.20 -7.51
N PHE A 52 0.01 -12.96 -6.83
CA PHE A 52 0.67 -13.96 -5.97
C PHE A 52 0.19 -13.92 -4.52
N ILE A 53 -0.52 -12.87 -4.12
CA ILE A 53 -1.18 -12.84 -2.81
C ILE A 53 -2.29 -13.89 -2.84
N ARG A 54 -2.17 -14.91 -1.99
CA ARG A 54 -3.10 -16.03 -1.97
C ARG A 54 -4.43 -15.63 -1.37
N ARG A 55 -5.53 -16.15 -1.92
CA ARG A 55 -6.90 -15.78 -1.52
C ARG A 55 -7.14 -15.98 -0.02
N GLU A 56 -6.64 -17.09 0.52
CA GLU A 56 -6.74 -17.46 1.93
C GLU A 56 -6.02 -16.51 2.89
N LEU A 57 -5.02 -15.77 2.40
CA LEU A 57 -4.25 -14.80 3.18
C LEU A 57 -4.79 -13.37 3.05
N LEU A 58 -5.78 -13.10 2.18
CA LEU A 58 -6.21 -11.73 1.88
C LEU A 58 -6.70 -10.97 3.12
N LYS A 59 -7.41 -11.65 4.03
CA LYS A 59 -7.89 -11.06 5.28
C LYS A 59 -6.78 -10.69 6.27
N ASP A 60 -5.59 -11.29 6.10
CA ASP A 60 -4.46 -11.11 7.00
C ASP A 60 -3.49 -10.03 6.48
N GLN A 61 -3.76 -9.43 5.31
CA GLN A 61 -2.94 -8.35 4.75
C GLN A 61 -3.39 -6.99 5.28
N ILE A 62 -2.46 -6.04 5.34
CA ILE A 62 -2.70 -4.69 5.86
C ILE A 62 -3.03 -3.71 4.74
N SER A 63 -2.29 -3.78 3.63
CA SER A 63 -2.55 -2.92 2.48
C SER A 63 -2.57 -3.71 1.19
N PHE A 64 -3.25 -3.15 0.21
CA PHE A 64 -3.28 -3.62 -1.16
C PHE A 64 -3.11 -2.43 -2.10
N SER A 65 -2.72 -2.70 -3.33
CA SER A 65 -2.62 -1.69 -4.38
C SER A 65 -3.03 -2.29 -5.72
N TYR A 66 -3.12 -1.45 -6.74
CA TYR A 66 -3.40 -1.87 -8.11
C TYR A 66 -2.70 -0.96 -9.11
N SER A 67 -2.47 -1.49 -10.31
CA SER A 67 -2.14 -0.73 -11.51
C SER A 67 -2.80 -1.39 -12.73
N SER A 68 -2.72 -0.77 -13.91
CA SER A 68 -3.52 -1.18 -15.09
C SER A 68 -3.49 -2.68 -15.42
N ASN A 69 -2.35 -3.35 -15.21
CA ASN A 69 -2.18 -4.79 -15.47
C ASN A 69 -1.74 -5.58 -14.22
N ASN A 70 -1.88 -5.00 -13.03
CA ASN A 70 -1.49 -5.62 -11.77
C ASN A 70 -2.60 -5.46 -10.73
N ILE A 71 -3.40 -6.50 -10.59
CA ILE A 71 -4.55 -6.56 -9.70
C ILE A 71 -4.52 -7.88 -8.92
N ILE A 72 -5.19 -7.91 -7.78
CA ILE A 72 -5.33 -9.12 -6.97
C ILE A 72 -6.12 -10.17 -7.76
N LYS A 73 -5.69 -11.43 -7.66
CA LYS A 73 -6.42 -12.54 -8.27
C LYS A 73 -7.61 -12.93 -7.38
N LEU A 74 -8.77 -12.37 -7.69
CA LEU A 74 -10.00 -12.60 -6.95
C LEU A 74 -11.22 -12.69 -7.89
N GLU A 75 -12.11 -13.64 -7.61
CA GLU A 75 -13.42 -13.76 -8.24
C GLU A 75 -14.40 -12.77 -7.60
N GLY A 76 -15.31 -12.19 -8.39
CA GLY A 76 -16.27 -11.22 -7.91
C GLY A 76 -16.93 -10.48 -9.06
N PHE A 77 -17.03 -9.16 -8.94
CA PHE A 77 -17.64 -8.32 -9.96
C PHE A 77 -16.91 -8.41 -11.31
N ASP A 78 -17.62 -8.07 -12.38
CA ASP A 78 -17.05 -7.94 -13.72
C ASP A 78 -15.95 -6.85 -13.76
N ILE A 79 -14.93 -7.04 -14.60
CA ILE A 79 -13.77 -6.14 -14.70
C ILE A 79 -14.18 -4.73 -15.14
N LEU A 80 -15.24 -4.57 -15.94
CA LEU A 80 -15.75 -3.26 -16.33
C LEU A 80 -16.32 -2.49 -15.12
N ARG A 81 -16.85 -3.21 -14.13
CA ARG A 81 -17.42 -2.63 -12.91
C ARG A 81 -16.40 -2.50 -11.78
N ASP A 82 -15.45 -3.42 -11.69
CA ASP A 82 -14.43 -3.47 -10.65
C ASP A 82 -13.02 -3.71 -11.24
N PRO A 83 -12.49 -2.74 -11.99
CA PRO A 83 -11.21 -2.89 -12.68
C PRO A 83 -10.02 -3.01 -11.71
N THR A 84 -10.18 -2.56 -10.46
CA THR A 84 -9.13 -2.57 -9.43
C THR A 84 -9.20 -3.80 -8.52
N ARG A 85 -10.30 -4.56 -8.59
CA ARG A 85 -10.66 -5.67 -7.69
C ARG A 85 -10.96 -5.25 -6.25
N PHE A 86 -11.00 -3.96 -5.94
CA PHE A 86 -11.22 -3.50 -4.57
C PHE A 86 -12.67 -3.66 -4.13
N LEU A 87 -13.64 -3.60 -5.04
CA LEU A 87 -15.03 -3.85 -4.68
C LEU A 87 -15.25 -5.35 -4.38
N SER A 88 -14.66 -6.23 -5.19
CA SER A 88 -14.67 -7.67 -4.95
C SER A 88 -13.95 -8.03 -3.65
N LEU A 89 -12.79 -7.40 -3.38
CA LEU A 89 -12.05 -7.58 -2.13
C LEU A 89 -12.87 -7.11 -0.93
N HIS A 90 -13.51 -5.95 -1.03
CA HIS A 90 -14.39 -5.45 0.02
C HIS A 90 -15.49 -6.45 0.34
N CYS A 91 -16.19 -6.99 -0.66
CA CYS A 91 -17.26 -7.95 -0.46
C CYS A 91 -16.78 -9.32 0.05
N LEU A 92 -15.54 -9.73 -0.27
CA LEU A 92 -14.93 -10.91 0.33
C LEU A 92 -14.71 -10.70 1.85
N LEU A 93 -14.23 -9.52 2.25
CA LEU A 93 -13.90 -9.22 3.66
C LEU A 93 -15.13 -8.82 4.48
N PHE A 94 -16.11 -8.19 3.85
CA PHE A 94 -17.30 -7.62 4.47
C PHE A 94 -18.56 -8.01 3.68
N PRO A 95 -18.98 -9.28 3.71
CA PRO A 95 -20.05 -9.78 2.85
C PRO A 95 -21.47 -9.30 3.22
N TYR A 96 -21.61 -8.57 4.33
CA TYR A 96 -22.90 -8.16 4.89
C TYR A 96 -23.46 -6.86 4.28
N PHE A 97 -22.74 -6.20 3.38
CA PHE A 97 -23.21 -5.00 2.69
C PHE A 97 -24.14 -5.35 1.53
N ASP A 98 -25.26 -4.61 1.39
CA ASP A 98 -26.33 -4.92 0.42
C ASP A 98 -25.90 -4.91 -1.06
N PHE A 99 -24.86 -4.14 -1.40
CA PHE A 99 -24.34 -4.07 -2.76
C PHE A 99 -23.41 -5.25 -3.12
N CYS A 100 -23.06 -6.09 -2.14
CA CYS A 100 -22.26 -7.27 -2.37
C CYS A 100 -23.10 -8.38 -2.99
N PRO A 101 -22.62 -9.03 -4.06
CA PRO A 101 -23.31 -10.18 -4.64
C PRO A 101 -23.35 -11.30 -3.60
N ARG A 102 -24.52 -11.94 -3.51
CA ARG A 102 -24.73 -13.12 -2.67
C ARG A 102 -24.23 -14.37 -3.36
#